data_AF-A0A815YAJ6-F1
#
_entry.id   AF-A0A815YAJ6-F1
#
_cell.length_a   1.000
_cell.length_b   1.000
_cell.length_c   1.000
_cell.angle_alpha   90.00
_cell.angle_beta   90.00
_cell.angle_gamma   90.00
#
_symmetry.space_group_name_H-M   'P 1'
#
loop_
_entity.id
_entity.type
_entity.pdbx_description
1 polymer ?
#
loop_
_entity_poly.entity_id
_entity_poly.type
_entity_poly.pdbx_seq_one_letter_code
_entity_poly.pdbx_strand_id
1 'polypeptide(L)'
;MAEVTTTTAVVNPLADPTLDSGDNAWMMTSTALVFLMTPALAFFYGGMVHRKNILNQLFLSFICMGIVTSQWCLFGFSFAFGPGNSAFGSFKFGALRFPGDPSHLYGERDDPNNSPTFPLLTYAAFQAAFAVITPALISGAIVGRMKMISYLIFISVWTTVCYDPLARWVFSYQGWLHKYGTLDFAGGTVIHISSGVAGLVSSLILGKRTDYDPTKHDVAHNLPFTLLGTGLLWIGWIGFND
;
A
#
# COMPACT_ATOMS: atom_id res chain seq x y z
N MET A 1 43.76 38.85 -23.38
CA MET A 1 43.31 37.49 -22.98
C MET A 1 42.53 37.67 -21.70
N ALA A 2 41.21 37.54 -21.75
CA ALA A 2 40.36 37.64 -20.56
C ALA A 2 40.29 36.25 -19.92
N GLU A 3 40.71 36.16 -18.67
CA GLU A 3 40.70 34.95 -17.86
C GLU A 3 39.25 34.67 -17.44
N VAL A 4 38.67 33.59 -17.97
CA VAL A 4 37.34 33.12 -17.57
C VAL A 4 37.52 32.39 -16.24
N THR A 5 37.22 33.08 -15.15
CA THR A 5 37.12 32.46 -13.82
C THR A 5 35.86 31.60 -13.78
N THR A 6 36.00 30.32 -14.13
CA THR A 6 34.96 29.32 -13.94
C THR A 6 34.82 29.06 -12.44
N THR A 7 33.85 29.74 -11.80
CA THR A 7 33.47 29.43 -10.42
C THR A 7 32.79 28.06 -10.40
N THR A 8 33.57 27.00 -10.23
CA THR A 8 33.05 25.68 -9.88
C THR A 8 32.40 25.80 -8.50
N ALA A 9 31.07 25.79 -8.46
CA ALA A 9 30.33 25.66 -7.21
C ALA A 9 30.79 24.36 -6.53
N VAL A 10 31.47 24.50 -5.39
CA VAL A 10 31.76 23.38 -4.51
C VAL A 10 30.43 22.95 -3.92
N VAL A 11 29.80 21.93 -4.53
CA VAL A 11 28.67 21.24 -3.93
C VAL A 11 29.21 20.59 -2.65
N ASN A 12 28.84 21.14 -1.50
CA ASN A 12 29.23 20.61 -0.21
C ASN A 12 28.56 19.24 -0.01
N PRO A 13 29.30 18.12 0.01
CA PRO A 13 28.72 16.77 0.06
C PRO A 13 28.18 16.38 1.45
N LEU A 14 27.99 17.36 2.35
CA LEU A 14 27.57 17.18 3.73
C LEU A 14 26.36 18.04 4.12
N ALA A 15 25.68 18.67 3.17
CA ALA A 15 24.39 19.29 3.48
C ALA A 15 23.38 18.16 3.69
N ASP A 16 22.90 18.00 4.93
CA ASP A 16 21.72 17.18 5.18
C ASP A 16 20.62 17.57 4.18
N PRO A 17 19.95 16.61 3.52
CA PRO A 17 18.96 16.90 2.51
C PRO A 17 17.94 17.89 3.09
N THR A 18 17.83 19.07 2.50
CA THR A 18 16.81 20.01 2.94
C THR A 18 15.46 19.49 2.47
N LEU A 19 14.44 19.54 3.34
CA LEU A 19 13.08 19.17 2.93
C LEU A 19 12.65 20.02 1.73
N ASP A 20 12.23 19.35 0.66
CA ASP A 20 11.71 19.99 -0.54
C ASP A 20 10.18 20.01 -0.49
N SER A 21 9.61 21.20 -0.69
CA SER A 21 8.16 21.38 -0.62
C SER A 21 7.45 20.80 -1.83
N GLY A 22 8.09 20.75 -3.00
CA GLY A 22 7.59 20.13 -4.22
C GLY A 22 7.51 18.62 -4.10
N ASP A 23 8.57 17.99 -3.62
CA ASP A 23 8.61 16.53 -3.41
C ASP A 23 7.57 16.10 -2.35
N ASN A 24 7.43 16.87 -1.27
CA ASN A 24 6.39 16.60 -0.27
C ASN A 24 4.97 16.83 -0.83
N ALA A 25 4.75 17.88 -1.63
CA ALA A 25 3.44 18.15 -2.24
C ALA A 25 3.06 17.06 -3.25
N TRP A 26 4.01 16.58 -4.04
CA TRP A 26 3.80 15.44 -4.94
C TRP A 26 3.47 14.18 -4.15
N MET A 27 4.27 13.84 -3.13
CA MET A 27 4.03 12.64 -2.31
C MET A 27 2.67 12.65 -1.59
N MET A 28 2.22 13.80 -1.09
CA MET A 28 0.87 13.95 -0.52
C MET A 28 -0.23 13.79 -1.59
N THR A 29 0.02 14.29 -2.81
CA THR A 29 -0.89 14.13 -3.95
C THR A 29 -0.97 12.67 -4.37
N SER A 30 0.17 12.00 -4.54
CA SER A 30 0.29 10.57 -4.81
C SER A 30 -0.43 9.74 -3.74
N THR A 31 -0.25 10.08 -2.46
CA THR A 31 -0.98 9.46 -1.35
C THR A 31 -2.49 9.55 -1.53
N ALA A 32 -3.03 10.72 -1.87
CA ALA A 32 -4.46 10.90 -2.10
C ALA A 32 -4.97 10.09 -3.31
N LEU A 33 -4.18 10.03 -4.38
CA LEU A 33 -4.47 9.23 -5.58
C LEU A 33 -4.52 7.73 -5.25
N VAL A 34 -3.58 7.21 -4.46
CA VAL A 34 -3.58 5.79 -4.05
C VAL A 34 -4.73 5.50 -3.09
N PHE A 35 -5.06 6.40 -2.15
CA PHE A 35 -6.23 6.21 -1.29
C PHE A 35 -7.55 6.15 -2.08
N LEU A 36 -7.66 6.91 -3.17
CA LEU A 36 -8.81 6.87 -4.08
C LEU A 36 -8.98 5.50 -4.76
N MET A 37 -7.89 4.74 -4.92
CA MET A 37 -7.94 3.41 -5.54
C MET A 37 -8.78 2.42 -4.73
N THR A 38 -8.86 2.53 -3.40
CA THR A 38 -9.63 1.56 -2.59
C THR A 38 -11.15 1.72 -2.77
N PRO A 39 -11.73 2.94 -2.75
CA PRO A 39 -13.10 3.16 -3.23
C PRO A 39 -13.30 2.79 -4.70
N ALA A 40 -12.30 3.02 -5.56
CA ALA A 40 -12.36 2.62 -6.96
C ALA A 40 -12.47 1.09 -7.13
N LEU A 41 -11.75 0.31 -6.32
CA LEU A 41 -11.90 -1.16 -6.24
C LEU A 41 -13.32 -1.57 -5.87
N ALA A 42 -13.99 -0.79 -5.02
CA ALA A 42 -15.36 -1.06 -4.62
C ALA A 42 -16.31 -0.99 -5.82
N PHE A 43 -16.12 -0.02 -6.73
CA PHE A 43 -16.84 0.05 -8.00
C PHE A 43 -16.40 -1.04 -8.98
N PHE A 44 -15.10 -1.30 -9.07
CA PHE A 44 -14.53 -2.30 -9.98
C PHE A 44 -15.09 -3.70 -9.70
N TYR A 45 -14.92 -4.19 -8.47
CA TYR A 45 -15.49 -5.47 -8.06
C TYR A 45 -17.01 -5.40 -7.94
N GLY A 46 -17.57 -4.27 -7.49
CA GLY A 46 -19.02 -4.06 -7.38
C GLY A 46 -19.77 -4.22 -8.70
N GLY A 47 -19.15 -3.82 -9.82
CA GLY A 47 -19.70 -4.02 -11.16
C GLY A 47 -19.63 -5.47 -11.64
N MET A 48 -18.62 -6.24 -11.20
CA MET A 48 -18.40 -7.64 -11.58
C MET A 48 -19.18 -8.66 -10.73
N VAL A 49 -19.53 -8.32 -9.49
CA VAL A 49 -20.29 -9.23 -8.61
C VAL A 49 -21.78 -9.22 -8.93
N HIS A 50 -22.50 -10.25 -8.49
CA HIS A 50 -23.96 -10.29 -8.55
C HIS A 50 -24.60 -9.13 -7.79
N ARG A 51 -25.77 -8.68 -8.27
CA ARG A 51 -26.54 -7.57 -7.67
C ARG A 51 -26.70 -7.65 -6.16
N LYS A 52 -27.00 -8.85 -5.66
CA LYS A 52 -27.21 -9.11 -4.23
C LYS A 52 -25.96 -8.90 -3.37
N ASN A 53 -24.78 -8.93 -3.98
CA ASN A 53 -23.50 -8.85 -3.29
C ASN A 53 -22.84 -7.45 -3.39
N ILE A 54 -23.42 -6.49 -4.12
CA ILE A 54 -22.82 -5.15 -4.29
C ILE A 54 -22.62 -4.45 -2.96
N LEU A 55 -23.66 -4.42 -2.11
CA LEU A 55 -23.57 -3.76 -0.80
C LEU A 55 -22.49 -4.41 0.07
N ASN A 56 -22.35 -5.74 -0.01
CA ASN A 56 -21.28 -6.45 0.67
C ASN A 56 -19.91 -6.02 0.11
N GLN A 57 -19.73 -5.98 -1.21
CA GLN A 57 -18.48 -5.56 -1.82
C GLN A 57 -18.07 -4.14 -1.43
N LEU A 58 -19.01 -3.19 -1.48
CA LEU A 58 -18.77 -1.82 -1.04
C LEU A 58 -18.33 -1.80 0.43
N PHE A 59 -19.04 -2.52 1.28
CA PHE A 59 -18.72 -2.60 2.70
C PHE A 59 -17.31 -3.18 2.94
N LEU A 60 -16.94 -4.27 2.25
CA LEU A 60 -15.62 -4.90 2.38
C LEU A 60 -14.47 -3.95 2.04
N SER A 61 -14.62 -3.10 1.01
CA SER A 61 -13.63 -2.09 0.64
C SER A 61 -13.51 -0.98 1.70
N PHE A 62 -14.62 -0.38 2.12
CA PHE A 62 -14.59 0.74 3.08
C PHE A 62 -14.17 0.31 4.49
N ILE A 63 -14.61 -0.86 4.95
CA ILE A 63 -14.21 -1.35 6.28
C ILE A 63 -12.72 -1.72 6.30
N CYS A 64 -12.17 -2.17 5.17
CA CYS A 64 -10.75 -2.41 5.01
C CYS A 64 -9.94 -1.13 5.20
N MET A 65 -10.38 -0.02 4.60
CA MET A 65 -9.75 1.30 4.81
C MET A 65 -9.68 1.66 6.29
N GLY A 66 -10.79 1.54 7.02
CA GLY A 66 -10.83 1.90 8.45
C GLY A 66 -9.95 1.01 9.33
N ILE A 67 -10.07 -0.31 9.18
CA ILE A 67 -9.34 -1.28 10.01
C ILE A 67 -7.85 -1.24 9.71
N VAL A 68 -7.46 -1.27 8.44
CA VAL A 68 -6.05 -1.34 8.06
C VAL A 68 -5.35 -0.01 8.33
N THR A 69 -5.98 1.14 8.08
CA THR A 69 -5.39 2.44 8.46
C THR A 69 -5.19 2.51 9.99
N SER A 70 -6.15 2.03 10.78
CA SER A 70 -6.02 2.00 12.24
C SER A 70 -4.86 1.10 12.68
N GLN A 71 -4.76 -0.11 12.12
CA GLN A 71 -3.67 -1.04 12.41
C GLN A 71 -2.31 -0.46 12.00
N TRP A 72 -2.23 0.15 10.82
CA TRP A 72 -1.04 0.80 10.28
C TRP A 72 -0.53 1.90 11.20
N CYS A 73 -1.41 2.83 11.58
CA CYS A 73 -1.08 3.93 12.47
C CYS A 73 -0.66 3.45 13.86
N LEU A 74 -1.34 2.44 14.41
CA LEU A 74 -1.05 1.93 15.75
C LEU A 74 0.29 1.21 15.83
N PHE A 75 0.60 0.34 14.86
CA PHE A 75 1.86 -0.41 14.88
C PHE A 75 2.36 -0.91 13.52
N GLY A 76 1.53 -1.02 12.49
CA GLY A 76 1.94 -1.58 11.19
C GLY A 76 3.11 -0.83 10.55
N PHE A 77 3.06 0.51 10.55
CA PHE A 77 4.17 1.32 10.05
C PHE A 77 5.47 1.03 10.81
N SER A 78 5.39 0.93 12.14
CA SER A 78 6.55 0.61 12.97
C SER A 78 7.10 -0.79 12.70
N PHE A 79 6.21 -1.75 12.44
CA PHE A 79 6.60 -3.13 12.21
C PHE A 79 7.25 -3.32 10.83
N ALA A 80 6.83 -2.54 9.83
CA ALA A 80 7.43 -2.53 8.49
C ALA A 80 8.70 -1.66 8.38
N PHE A 81 8.69 -0.46 8.95
CA PHE A 81 9.69 0.59 8.71
C PHE A 81 10.40 1.10 9.96
N GLY A 82 10.02 0.60 11.14
CA GLY A 82 10.70 0.94 12.39
C GLY A 82 12.11 0.32 12.49
N PRO A 83 12.91 0.80 13.45
CA PRO A 83 14.23 0.24 13.72
C PRO A 83 14.10 -1.25 14.06
N GLY A 84 14.92 -2.12 13.48
CA GLY A 84 14.79 -3.56 13.70
C GLY A 84 15.86 -4.38 12.99
N ASN A 85 15.56 -5.66 12.74
CA ASN A 85 16.43 -6.56 11.98
C ASN A 85 15.91 -6.70 10.54
N SER A 86 16.58 -7.48 9.70
CA SER A 86 16.23 -7.61 8.28
C SER A 86 14.90 -8.32 8.00
N ALA A 87 14.36 -9.05 8.98
CA ALA A 87 13.08 -9.76 8.86
C ALA A 87 11.91 -8.99 9.49
N PHE A 88 12.14 -8.26 10.58
CA PHE A 88 11.09 -7.58 11.34
C PHE A 88 11.57 -6.22 11.86
N GLY A 89 10.68 -5.23 11.83
CA GLY A 89 10.84 -3.96 12.52
C GLY A 89 10.62 -4.10 14.04
N SER A 90 10.37 -2.98 14.71
CA SER A 90 10.03 -2.93 16.14
C SER A 90 8.71 -2.20 16.37
N PHE A 91 8.32 -2.01 17.63
CA PHE A 91 7.13 -1.22 17.99
C PHE A 91 7.48 0.23 18.40
N LYS A 92 8.71 0.69 18.12
CA LYS A 92 9.20 2.02 18.55
C LYS A 92 8.47 3.19 17.89
N PHE A 93 7.99 3.02 16.66
CA PHE A 93 7.18 4.02 15.94
C PHE A 93 5.66 3.79 16.10
N GLY A 94 5.25 3.04 17.13
CA GLY A 94 3.83 2.81 17.40
C GLY A 94 3.06 4.12 17.59
N ALA A 95 1.81 4.13 17.15
CA ALA A 95 0.94 5.32 17.10
C ALA A 95 1.56 6.49 16.30
N LEU A 96 2.38 6.18 15.27
CA LEU A 96 3.16 7.13 14.47
C LEU A 96 3.99 8.11 15.31
N ARG A 97 4.47 7.64 16.47
CA ARG A 97 5.35 8.42 17.33
C ARG A 97 6.78 8.25 16.85
N PHE A 98 7.40 9.31 16.37
CA PHE A 98 8.80 9.30 15.95
C PHE A 98 9.65 9.90 17.09
N PRO A 99 10.34 9.08 17.91
CA PRO A 99 11.20 9.61 18.97
C PRO A 99 12.26 10.51 18.34
N GLY A 100 12.55 11.66 18.98
CA GLY A 100 13.24 12.85 18.43
C GLY A 100 14.69 12.70 17.97
N ASP A 101 15.01 11.64 17.27
CA ASP A 101 16.19 11.50 16.42
C ASP A 101 15.94 12.24 15.09
N PRO A 102 16.81 13.17 14.68
CA PRO A 102 16.73 13.85 13.39
C PRO A 102 16.69 12.89 12.18
N SER A 103 17.19 11.66 12.33
CA SER A 103 17.10 10.62 11.28
C SER A 103 15.65 10.27 10.92
N HIS A 104 14.70 10.52 11.81
CA HIS A 104 13.26 10.29 11.58
C HIS A 104 12.53 11.51 11.01
N LEU A 105 13.24 12.59 10.68
CA LEU A 105 12.63 13.76 10.02
C LEU A 105 12.37 13.49 8.53
N TYR A 106 13.09 12.55 7.94
CA TYR A 106 13.04 12.23 6.51
C TYR A 106 12.42 10.85 6.28
N GLY A 107 11.91 10.63 5.07
CA GLY A 107 11.53 9.29 4.59
C GLY A 107 12.67 8.28 4.72
N GLU A 108 12.35 7.02 4.43
CA GLU A 108 13.30 5.93 4.64
C GLU A 108 14.60 6.07 3.79
N ARG A 109 15.78 6.01 4.44
CA ARG A 109 17.07 6.39 3.85
C ARG A 109 17.89 5.15 3.45
N ASP A 110 18.12 4.97 2.15
CA ASP A 110 19.01 3.91 1.61
C ASP A 110 20.44 4.44 1.34
N ASP A 111 20.57 5.67 0.80
CA ASP A 111 21.86 6.32 0.49
C ASP A 111 21.98 7.71 1.18
N PRO A 112 23.09 8.01 1.87
CA PRO A 112 23.39 9.35 2.35
C PRO A 112 23.31 10.48 1.30
N ASN A 113 23.58 10.17 0.03
CA ASN A 113 23.63 11.13 -1.09
C ASN A 113 22.31 11.30 -1.85
N ASN A 114 21.37 10.36 -1.70
CA ASN A 114 20.07 10.33 -2.38
C ASN A 114 18.96 10.05 -1.36
N SER A 115 18.95 10.82 -0.28
CA SER A 115 17.98 10.64 0.79
C SER A 115 16.65 11.31 0.43
N PRO A 116 15.51 10.76 0.89
CA PRO A 116 14.22 11.39 0.67
C PRO A 116 14.17 12.82 1.21
N THR A 117 13.63 13.72 0.41
CA THR A 117 13.47 15.16 0.67
C THR A 117 12.10 15.49 1.27
N PHE A 118 11.34 14.49 1.71
CA PHE A 118 10.03 14.66 2.33
C PHE A 118 9.96 14.05 3.73
N PRO A 119 9.01 14.49 4.59
CA PRO A 119 8.89 14.00 5.95
C PRO A 119 8.57 12.52 6.07
N LEU A 120 9.05 11.88 7.14
CA LEU A 120 8.71 10.48 7.46
C LEU A 120 7.20 10.26 7.62
N LEU A 121 6.47 11.25 8.13
CA LEU A 121 5.02 11.16 8.25
C LEU A 121 4.33 11.10 6.88
N THR A 122 4.85 11.84 5.89
CA THR A 122 4.35 11.79 4.51
C THR A 122 4.62 10.42 3.91
N TYR A 123 5.81 9.87 4.13
CA TYR A 123 6.13 8.48 3.74
C TYR A 123 5.20 7.46 4.39
N ALA A 124 4.93 7.61 5.70
CA ALA A 124 4.03 6.74 6.43
C ALA A 124 2.60 6.79 5.90
N ALA A 125 2.12 7.96 5.49
CA ALA A 125 0.81 8.14 4.88
C ALA A 125 0.74 7.52 3.48
N PHE A 126 1.78 7.68 2.66
CA PHE A 126 1.88 7.05 1.36
C PHE A 126 1.86 5.53 1.46
N GLN A 127 2.68 4.97 2.35
CA GLN A 127 2.75 3.54 2.61
C GLN A 127 1.46 2.97 3.23
N ALA A 128 0.71 3.79 3.99
CA ALA A 128 -0.62 3.41 4.48
C ALA A 128 -1.58 3.11 3.32
N ALA A 129 -1.49 3.86 2.22
CA ALA A 129 -2.38 3.67 1.08
C ALA A 129 -2.15 2.30 0.41
N PHE A 130 -0.89 1.87 0.29
CA PHE A 130 -0.54 0.51 -0.16
C PHE A 130 -0.99 -0.57 0.82
N ALA A 131 -0.80 -0.33 2.12
CA ALA A 131 -1.24 -1.25 3.17
C ALA A 131 -2.74 -1.49 3.12
N VAL A 132 -3.52 -0.45 2.84
CA VAL A 132 -4.98 -0.51 2.74
C VAL A 132 -5.44 -1.23 1.47
N ILE A 133 -4.87 -0.91 0.31
CA ILE A 133 -5.36 -1.47 -0.96
C ILE A 133 -5.05 -2.96 -1.10
N THR A 134 -3.94 -3.43 -0.53
CA THR A 134 -3.50 -4.82 -0.68
C THR A 134 -4.50 -5.86 -0.16
N PRO A 135 -4.94 -5.85 1.11
CA PRO A 135 -5.99 -6.73 1.59
C PRO A 135 -7.35 -6.43 0.96
N ALA A 136 -7.61 -5.19 0.50
CA ALA A 136 -8.84 -4.85 -0.21
C ALA A 136 -8.94 -5.57 -1.57
N LEU A 137 -7.82 -5.85 -2.25
CA LEU A 137 -7.79 -6.67 -3.48
C LEU A 137 -8.26 -8.11 -3.22
N ILE A 138 -7.98 -8.65 -2.04
CA ILE A 138 -8.41 -10.01 -1.65
C ILE A 138 -9.94 -10.10 -1.58
N SER A 139 -10.63 -9.00 -1.25
CA SER A 139 -12.09 -8.95 -1.11
C SER A 139 -12.83 -9.46 -2.35
N GLY A 140 -12.31 -9.19 -3.55
CA GLY A 140 -12.91 -9.63 -4.81
C GLY A 140 -13.02 -11.16 -4.95
N ALA A 141 -12.12 -11.92 -4.33
CA ALA A 141 -12.13 -13.39 -4.36
C ALA A 141 -13.09 -14.02 -3.33
N ILE A 142 -13.39 -13.30 -2.25
CA ILE A 142 -14.12 -13.81 -1.08
C ILE A 142 -15.51 -13.19 -0.91
N VAL A 143 -15.86 -12.20 -1.72
CA VAL A 143 -17.16 -11.52 -1.70
C VAL A 143 -18.31 -12.52 -1.83
N GLY A 144 -19.29 -12.34 -0.94
CA GLY A 144 -20.48 -13.20 -0.84
C GLY A 144 -20.20 -14.60 -0.28
N ARG A 145 -18.97 -14.89 0.18
CA ARG A 145 -18.55 -16.22 0.65
C ARG A 145 -18.00 -16.24 2.08
N MET A 146 -17.71 -15.08 2.65
CA MET A 146 -17.16 -14.95 4.00
C MET A 146 -18.11 -14.13 4.88
N LYS A 147 -18.28 -14.54 6.13
CA LYS A 147 -19.00 -13.73 7.13
C LYS A 147 -18.19 -12.46 7.41
N MET A 148 -18.89 -11.37 7.67
CA MET A 148 -18.30 -10.05 7.94
C MET A 148 -17.27 -10.08 9.08
N ILE A 149 -17.60 -10.67 10.22
CA ILE A 149 -16.65 -10.78 11.36
C ILE A 149 -15.41 -11.59 10.97
N SER A 150 -15.58 -12.68 10.20
CA SER A 150 -14.46 -13.47 9.71
C SER A 150 -13.56 -12.63 8.80
N TYR A 151 -14.12 -11.78 7.95
CA TYR A 151 -13.35 -10.86 7.11
C TYR A 151 -12.56 -9.86 7.95
N LEU A 152 -13.16 -9.25 8.98
CA LEU A 152 -12.47 -8.29 9.86
C LEU A 152 -11.26 -8.91 10.55
N ILE A 153 -11.42 -10.12 11.07
CA ILE A 153 -10.31 -10.86 11.70
C ILE A 153 -9.26 -11.19 10.64
N PHE A 154 -9.71 -11.68 9.48
CA PHE A 154 -8.81 -12.05 8.38
C PHE A 154 -7.95 -10.87 7.92
N ILE A 155 -8.53 -9.72 7.59
CA ILE A 155 -7.74 -8.57 7.12
C ILE A 155 -6.81 -8.03 8.21
N SER A 156 -7.25 -8.05 9.48
CA SER A 156 -6.40 -7.60 10.60
C SER A 156 -5.18 -8.50 10.75
N VAL A 157 -5.40 -9.82 10.77
CA VAL A 157 -4.32 -10.81 10.91
C VAL A 157 -3.44 -10.84 9.67
N TRP A 158 -4.04 -10.85 8.48
CA TRP A 158 -3.30 -10.93 7.22
C TRP A 158 -2.42 -9.70 7.01
N THR A 159 -2.92 -8.50 7.33
CA THR A 159 -2.10 -7.29 7.21
C THR A 159 -0.90 -7.36 8.16
N THR A 160 -1.11 -7.75 9.42
CA THR A 160 -0.01 -7.82 10.39
C THR A 160 0.97 -8.96 10.13
N VAL A 161 0.52 -10.14 9.70
CA VAL A 161 1.35 -11.35 9.61
C VAL A 161 1.92 -11.55 8.21
N CYS A 162 1.27 -11.03 7.17
CA CYS A 162 1.72 -11.18 5.78
C CYS A 162 2.21 -9.85 5.21
N TYR A 163 1.37 -8.81 5.21
CA TYR A 163 1.71 -7.54 4.55
C TYR A 163 2.88 -6.82 5.23
N ASP A 164 2.80 -6.58 6.55
CA ASP A 164 3.82 -5.81 7.26
C ASP A 164 5.22 -6.46 7.15
N PRO A 165 5.39 -7.79 7.30
CA PRO A 165 6.68 -8.44 7.03
C PRO A 165 7.12 -8.36 5.57
N LEU A 166 6.21 -8.52 4.60
CA LEU A 166 6.58 -8.39 3.19
C LEU A 166 7.06 -6.98 2.86
N ALA A 167 6.38 -5.95 3.38
CA ALA A 167 6.81 -4.56 3.28
C ALA A 167 8.19 -4.36 3.93
N ARG A 168 8.42 -4.95 5.11
CA ARG A 168 9.76 -4.94 5.74
C ARG A 168 10.82 -5.57 4.87
N TRP A 169 10.53 -6.70 4.21
CA TRP A 169 11.55 -7.43 3.47
C TRP A 169 11.95 -6.72 2.20
N VAL A 170 10.99 -6.10 1.50
CA VAL A 170 11.14 -5.58 0.14
C VAL A 170 11.30 -4.06 0.10
N PHE A 171 10.43 -3.32 0.80
CA PHE A 171 10.41 -1.86 0.73
C PHE A 171 11.37 -1.20 1.71
N SER A 172 11.60 -1.82 2.87
CA SER A 172 12.55 -1.27 3.83
C SER A 172 14.00 -1.52 3.40
N TYR A 173 14.86 -0.50 3.46
CA TYR A 173 16.30 -0.64 3.19
C TYR A 173 16.97 -1.63 4.15
N GLN A 174 16.40 -1.78 5.36
CA GLN A 174 16.89 -2.74 6.33
C GLN A 174 16.49 -4.19 5.98
N GLY A 175 15.48 -4.35 5.12
CA GLY A 175 14.90 -5.60 4.66
C GLY A 175 15.89 -6.54 3.99
N TRP A 176 15.71 -7.84 4.19
CA TRP A 176 16.63 -8.82 3.61
C TRP A 176 16.50 -8.91 2.08
N LEU A 177 15.28 -8.88 1.52
CA LEU A 177 15.09 -8.93 0.05
C LEU A 177 15.62 -7.68 -0.63
N HIS A 178 15.41 -6.51 0.01
CA HIS A 178 16.00 -5.25 -0.43
C HIS A 178 17.53 -5.35 -0.51
N LYS A 179 18.18 -5.80 0.58
CA LYS A 179 19.64 -6.01 0.63
C LYS A 179 20.15 -7.07 -0.34
N TYR A 180 19.31 -8.04 -0.71
CA TYR A 180 19.62 -9.03 -1.75
C TYR A 180 19.54 -8.48 -3.18
N GLY A 181 19.11 -7.22 -3.36
CA GLY A 181 19.01 -6.56 -4.66
C GLY A 181 17.69 -6.84 -5.39
N THR A 182 16.62 -7.16 -4.65
CA THR A 182 15.30 -7.36 -5.25
C THR A 182 14.77 -6.05 -5.83
N LEU A 183 14.47 -6.05 -7.13
CA LEU A 183 13.90 -4.89 -7.81
C LEU A 183 12.37 -4.98 -7.78
N ASP A 184 11.77 -4.27 -6.83
CA ASP A 184 10.32 -4.11 -6.75
C ASP A 184 9.98 -2.66 -6.40
N PHE A 185 9.71 -1.87 -7.44
CA PHE A 185 9.57 -0.42 -7.34
C PHE A 185 8.28 0.02 -6.64
N ALA A 186 7.15 -0.59 -7.00
CA ALA A 186 5.83 -0.18 -6.53
C ALA A 186 5.00 -1.32 -5.92
N GLY A 187 5.61 -2.48 -5.63
CA GLY A 187 4.93 -3.58 -4.94
C GLY A 187 4.35 -4.66 -5.83
N GLY A 188 5.01 -4.99 -6.95
CA GLY A 188 4.73 -6.20 -7.72
C GLY A 188 4.63 -7.45 -6.82
N THR A 189 5.55 -7.59 -5.88
CA THR A 189 5.57 -8.70 -4.91
C THR A 189 4.70 -8.42 -3.69
N VAL A 190 4.92 -7.27 -3.03
CA VAL A 190 4.30 -6.92 -1.74
C VAL A 190 2.79 -6.74 -1.87
N ILE A 191 2.31 -6.27 -3.02
CA ILE A 191 0.90 -5.90 -3.23
C ILE A 191 0.24 -6.91 -4.15
N HIS A 192 0.70 -7.04 -5.40
CA HIS A 192 -0.05 -7.78 -6.42
C HIS A 192 0.08 -9.30 -6.27
N ILE A 193 1.30 -9.83 -6.13
CA ILE A 193 1.51 -11.26 -5.95
C ILE A 193 0.95 -11.72 -4.60
N SER A 194 1.23 -10.98 -3.51
CA SER A 194 0.77 -11.36 -2.17
C SER A 194 -0.77 -11.43 -2.08
N SER A 195 -1.48 -10.40 -2.57
CA SER A 195 -2.94 -10.35 -2.55
C SER A 195 -3.56 -11.34 -3.53
N GLY A 196 -2.94 -11.56 -4.70
CA GLY A 196 -3.36 -12.56 -5.68
C GLY A 196 -3.30 -13.98 -5.12
N VAL A 197 -2.18 -14.33 -4.49
CA VAL A 197 -2.00 -15.64 -3.81
C VAL A 197 -2.95 -15.77 -2.64
N ALA A 198 -3.10 -14.74 -1.81
CA ALA A 198 -4.04 -14.76 -0.69
C ALA A 198 -5.50 -14.91 -1.16
N GLY A 199 -5.88 -14.24 -2.24
CA GLY A 199 -7.18 -14.38 -2.90
C GLY A 199 -7.41 -15.80 -3.41
N LEU A 200 -6.42 -16.37 -4.11
CA LEU A 200 -6.48 -17.75 -4.58
C LEU A 200 -6.64 -18.74 -3.42
N VAL A 201 -5.77 -18.69 -2.42
CA VAL A 201 -5.81 -19.60 -1.25
C VAL A 201 -7.14 -19.44 -0.51
N SER A 202 -7.59 -18.21 -0.27
CA SER A 202 -8.90 -17.96 0.37
C SER A 202 -10.05 -18.53 -0.46
N SER A 203 -9.97 -18.43 -1.80
CA SER A 203 -10.96 -18.99 -2.70
C SER A 203 -10.98 -20.53 -2.70
N LEU A 204 -9.85 -21.18 -2.47
CA LEU A 204 -9.77 -22.64 -2.36
C LEU A 204 -10.35 -23.11 -1.01
N ILE A 205 -9.98 -22.43 0.09
CA ILE A 205 -10.44 -22.77 1.44
C ILE A 205 -11.96 -22.57 1.61
N LEU A 206 -12.50 -21.46 1.10
CA LEU A 206 -13.92 -21.15 1.21
C LEU A 206 -14.81 -22.02 0.29
N GLY A 207 -14.23 -22.75 -0.67
CA GLY A 207 -14.95 -23.68 -1.54
C GLY A 207 -15.94 -23.04 -2.52
N LYS A 208 -16.63 -23.88 -3.31
CA LYS A 208 -17.54 -23.41 -4.37
C LYS A 208 -18.73 -22.61 -3.81
N ARG A 209 -19.17 -21.58 -4.55
CA ARG A 209 -20.40 -20.84 -4.28
C ARG A 209 -21.62 -21.78 -4.33
N THR A 210 -22.47 -21.73 -3.30
CA THR A 210 -23.68 -22.57 -3.19
C THR A 210 -24.73 -22.21 -4.23
N ASP A 211 -24.72 -20.97 -4.72
CA ASP A 211 -25.61 -20.41 -5.71
C ASP A 211 -25.04 -20.43 -7.14
N TYR A 212 -23.91 -21.11 -7.35
CA TYR A 212 -23.30 -21.23 -8.67
C TYR A 212 -24.16 -22.12 -9.57
N ASP A 213 -24.73 -21.53 -10.61
CA ASP A 213 -25.52 -22.20 -11.63
C ASP A 213 -24.75 -22.17 -12.96
N PRO A 214 -24.17 -23.30 -13.42
CA PRO A 214 -23.40 -23.35 -14.67
C PRO A 214 -24.25 -23.08 -15.92
N THR A 215 -25.58 -23.09 -15.80
CA THR A 215 -26.50 -22.81 -16.91
C THR A 215 -26.87 -21.34 -17.03
N LYS A 216 -26.60 -20.55 -15.98
CA LYS A 216 -26.76 -19.09 -16.00
C LYS A 216 -25.40 -18.47 -16.27
N HIS A 217 -25.30 -17.69 -17.34
CA HIS A 217 -24.19 -16.76 -17.46
C HIS A 217 -24.29 -15.78 -16.29
N ASP A 218 -23.37 -15.88 -15.34
CA ASP A 218 -23.17 -14.91 -14.27
C ASP A 218 -22.66 -13.61 -14.91
N VAL A 219 -23.58 -12.86 -15.52
CA VAL A 219 -23.25 -11.59 -16.16
C VAL A 219 -22.95 -10.58 -15.06
N ALA A 220 -21.86 -9.83 -15.24
CA ALA A 220 -21.52 -8.68 -14.41
C ALA A 220 -22.76 -7.80 -14.19
N HIS A 221 -23.04 -7.43 -12.94
CA HIS A 221 -24.24 -6.66 -12.60
C HIS A 221 -24.29 -5.31 -13.34
N ASN A 222 -23.14 -4.64 -13.49
CA ASN A 222 -23.05 -3.32 -14.10
C ASN A 222 -21.65 -3.07 -14.67
N LEU A 223 -21.46 -3.36 -15.96
CA LEU A 223 -20.19 -3.14 -16.65
C LEU A 223 -19.73 -1.67 -16.65
N PRO A 224 -20.61 -0.66 -16.82
CA PRO A 224 -20.25 0.74 -16.60
C PRO A 224 -19.62 1.02 -15.23
N PHE A 225 -20.06 0.38 -14.15
CA PHE A 225 -19.42 0.53 -12.83
C PHE A 225 -18.02 -0.08 -12.80
N THR A 226 -17.83 -1.24 -13.45
CA THR A 226 -16.50 -1.83 -13.60
C THR A 226 -15.56 -0.88 -14.35
N LEU A 227 -16.03 -0.27 -15.44
CA LEU A 227 -15.25 0.69 -16.22
C LEU A 227 -14.95 1.98 -15.44
N LEU A 228 -15.91 2.49 -14.67
CA LEU A 228 -15.70 3.63 -13.78
C LEU A 228 -14.62 3.31 -12.74
N GLY A 229 -14.72 2.16 -12.07
CA GLY A 229 -13.70 1.70 -11.12
C GLY A 229 -12.33 1.55 -11.79
N THR A 230 -12.28 0.99 -13.00
CA THR A 230 -11.04 0.85 -13.79
C THR A 230 -10.42 2.21 -14.11
N GLY A 231 -11.21 3.18 -14.56
CA GLY A 231 -10.72 4.53 -14.86
C GLY A 231 -10.16 5.24 -13.64
N LEU A 232 -10.85 5.13 -12.50
CA LEU A 232 -10.38 5.69 -11.23
C LEU A 232 -9.13 4.98 -10.70
N LEU A 233 -9.06 3.64 -10.83
CA LEU A 233 -7.87 2.86 -10.51
C LEU A 233 -6.69 3.31 -11.35
N TRP A 234 -6.88 3.52 -12.65
CA TRP A 234 -5.82 3.94 -13.55
C TRP A 234 -5.28 5.33 -13.18
N ILE A 235 -6.16 6.30 -12.88
CA ILE A 235 -5.75 7.62 -12.39
C ILE A 235 -4.99 7.50 -11.06
N GLY A 236 -5.52 6.70 -10.12
CA GLY A 236 -4.86 6.45 -8.84
C GLY A 236 -3.49 5.78 -9.01
N TRP A 237 -3.34 4.94 -10.04
CA TRP A 237 -2.10 4.24 -10.36
C TRP A 237 -0.94 5.18 -10.74
N ILE A 238 -1.23 6.41 -11.19
CA ILE A 238 -0.19 7.41 -11.45
C ILE A 238 0.57 7.69 -10.15
N GLY A 239 -0.15 8.02 -9.07
CA GLY A 239 0.47 8.22 -7.76
C GLY A 239 0.98 6.92 -7.09
N PHE A 240 0.57 5.76 -7.58
CA PHE A 240 1.05 4.46 -7.07
C PHE A 240 2.47 4.14 -7.57
N ASN A 241 2.79 4.57 -8.80
CA ASN A 241 4.09 4.32 -9.42
C ASN A 241 5.03 5.53 -9.30
N ASP A 242 4.53 6.77 -9.35
CA ASP A 242 5.37 7.98 -9.51
C ASP A 242 5.74 8.68 -8.20
#